data_AF-A0A830GKR4-F1
#
_entry.id   AF-A0A830GKR4-F1
#
_cell.length_a   1.000
_cell.length_b   1.000
_cell.length_c   1.000
_cell.angle_alpha   90.00
_cell.angle_beta   90.00
_cell.angle_gamma   90.00
#
_symmetry.space_group_name_H-M   'P 1'
#
loop_
_entity.id
_entity.type
_entity.pdbx_description
1 polymer ?
#
loop_
_entity_poly.entity_id
_entity_poly.type
_entity_poly.pdbx_seq_one_letter_code
_entity_poly.pdbx_strand_id
1 'polypeptide(L)'
;MCRRFIRRANRAVLRAIETPPDSGVEDRLDEVAARLWYLAEAHPEPPDPGQVSRLRATLTDLEERVADHRAARLADARHCLAAYGRHLDPV
;
A
#
# COMPACT_ATOMS: atom_id res chain seq x y z
N MET A 1 1.12 17.59 -0.66
CA MET A 1 0.15 16.81 -1.49
C MET A 1 0.48 15.32 -1.55
N CYS A 2 1.75 14.93 -1.68
CA CYS A 2 2.17 13.55 -1.95
C CYS A 2 1.72 12.53 -0.89
N ARG A 3 1.75 12.88 0.40
CA ARG A 3 1.30 12.00 1.50
C ARG A 3 -0.16 11.56 1.40
N ARG A 4 -1.02 12.30 0.68
CA ARG A 4 -2.42 11.91 0.45
C ARG A 4 -2.53 10.59 -0.30
N PHE A 5 -1.62 10.32 -1.25
CA PHE A 5 -1.60 9.06 -1.98
C PHE A 5 -1.24 7.89 -1.06
N ILE A 6 -0.28 8.09 -0.16
CA ILE A 6 0.14 7.06 0.80
C ILE A 6 -0.95 6.79 1.83
N ARG A 7 -1.60 7.83 2.35
CA ARG A 7 -2.80 7.68 3.21
C ARG A 7 -3.90 6.89 2.52
N ARG A 8 -4.12 7.14 1.23
CA ARG A 8 -5.14 6.43 0.45
C ARG A 8 -4.76 4.97 0.23
N ALA A 9 -3.47 4.69 -0.03
CA ALA A 9 -2.95 3.33 -0.08
C ALA A 9 -3.11 2.61 1.26
N ASN A 10 -2.74 3.24 2.39
CA ASN A 10 -2.93 2.69 3.73
C ASN A 10 -4.40 2.34 3.98
N ARG A 11 -5.34 3.25 3.68
CA ARG A 11 -6.78 2.98 3.84
C ARG A 11 -7.27 1.82 2.97
N ALA A 12 -6.74 1.66 1.75
CA ALA A 12 -7.09 0.54 0.90
C ALA A 12 -6.59 -0.79 1.47
N VAL A 13 -5.38 -0.84 2.04
CA VAL A 13 -4.86 -2.03 2.74
C VAL A 13 -5.66 -2.33 4.02
N LEU A 14 -5.99 -1.33 4.84
CA LEU A 14 -6.86 -1.53 6.02
C LEU A 14 -8.22 -2.13 5.64
N ARG A 15 -8.81 -1.65 4.55
CA ARG A 15 -10.02 -2.21 3.98
C ARG A 15 -9.87 -3.62 3.41
N ALA A 16 -8.65 -4.06 3.13
CA ALA A 16 -8.34 -5.43 2.72
C ALA A 16 -8.24 -6.35 3.95
N ILE A 17 -7.75 -5.81 5.08
CA ILE A 17 -7.68 -6.48 6.40
C ILE A 17 -9.08 -6.66 7.02
N GLU A 18 -10.00 -5.72 6.79
CA GLU A 18 -11.41 -5.83 7.24
C GLU A 18 -12.15 -7.04 6.63
N THR A 19 -11.67 -7.57 5.49
CA THR A 19 -12.18 -8.82 4.93
C THR A 19 -11.78 -9.99 5.86
N PRO A 20 -12.67 -10.98 6.11
CA PRO A 20 -12.36 -12.10 7.02
C PRO A 20 -11.05 -12.82 6.69
N PRO A 21 -10.20 -13.15 7.68
CA PRO A 21 -8.89 -13.75 7.46
C PRO A 21 -9.03 -15.19 6.93
N ASP A 22 -8.63 -15.40 5.68
CA ASP A 22 -8.81 -16.66 4.95
C ASP A 22 -7.65 -16.97 4.00
N SER A 23 -6.62 -16.12 3.97
CA SER A 23 -5.56 -16.14 2.96
C SER A 23 -4.17 -16.48 3.49
N GLY A 24 -3.96 -16.42 4.81
CA GLY A 24 -2.68 -16.71 5.46
C GLY A 24 -1.61 -15.64 5.19
N VAL A 25 -2.01 -14.44 4.76
CA VAL A 25 -1.11 -13.29 4.51
C VAL A 25 -1.45 -12.09 5.39
N GLU A 26 -2.32 -12.26 6.37
CA GLU A 26 -2.88 -11.18 7.19
C GLU A 26 -1.80 -10.45 7.99
N ASP A 27 -0.87 -11.17 8.62
CA ASP A 27 0.28 -10.55 9.30
C ASP A 27 1.08 -9.64 8.36
N ARG A 28 1.25 -10.08 7.11
CA ARG A 28 1.99 -9.31 6.11
C ARG A 28 1.20 -8.09 5.64
N LEU A 29 -0.12 -8.17 5.59
CA LEU A 29 -0.99 -7.02 5.32
C LEU A 29 -0.92 -6.00 6.46
N ASP A 30 -0.91 -6.45 7.71
CA ASP A 30 -0.77 -5.60 8.88
C ASP A 30 0.59 -4.87 8.88
N GLU A 31 1.68 -5.57 8.57
CA GLU A 31 3.01 -4.96 8.40
C GLU A 31 3.02 -3.89 7.32
N VAL A 32 2.39 -4.16 6.17
CA VAL A 32 2.29 -3.19 5.07
C VAL A 32 1.43 -2.00 5.48
N ALA A 33 0.31 -2.22 6.16
CA ALA A 33 -0.54 -1.16 6.68
C ALA A 33 0.23 -0.27 7.66
N ALA A 34 0.91 -0.86 8.64
CA ALA A 34 1.74 -0.15 9.61
C ALA A 34 2.85 0.66 8.93
N ARG A 35 3.51 0.07 7.92
CA ARG A 35 4.56 0.78 7.16
C ARG A 35 4.01 1.97 6.39
N LEU A 36 2.86 1.80 5.71
CA LEU A 36 2.22 2.89 4.98
C LEU A 36 1.75 4.01 5.91
N TRP A 37 1.21 3.66 7.08
CA TRP A 37 0.84 4.64 8.10
C TRP A 37 2.07 5.41 8.60
N TYR A 38 3.15 4.70 8.92
CA TYR A 38 4.40 5.32 9.35
C TYR A 38 4.91 6.32 8.31
N LEU A 39 4.97 5.94 7.04
CA LEU A 39 5.41 6.83 5.96
C LEU A 39 4.47 8.03 5.72
N ALA A 40 3.18 7.88 6.03
CA ALA A 40 2.19 8.92 5.85
C ALA A 40 2.13 9.92 7.01
N GLU A 41 2.28 9.45 8.26
CA GLU A 41 1.99 10.24 9.46
C GLU A 41 3.22 10.50 10.33
N ALA A 42 4.07 9.49 10.54
CA ALA A 42 5.14 9.54 11.52
C ALA A 42 6.53 9.84 10.92
N HIS A 43 6.72 9.58 9.62
CA HIS A 43 8.00 9.82 8.96
C HIS A 43 8.19 11.32 8.71
N PRO A 44 9.33 11.92 9.14
CA PRO A 44 9.55 13.36 9.01
C PRO A 44 9.71 13.76 7.55
N GLU A 45 10.37 12.95 6.74
CA GLU A 45 10.63 13.22 5.32
C GLU A 45 9.60 12.55 4.40
N PRO A 46 9.41 13.00 3.15
CA PRO A 46 8.69 12.22 2.15
C PRO A 46 9.41 10.89 1.88
N PRO A 47 8.68 9.77 1.70
CA PRO A 47 9.33 8.51 1.34
C PRO A 47 9.99 8.60 -0.02
N ASP A 48 11.18 7.99 -0.10
CA ASP A 48 11.97 7.92 -1.31
C ASP A 48 11.35 6.96 -2.36
N PRO A 49 11.70 7.12 -3.65
CA PRO A 49 11.18 6.26 -4.72
C PRO A 49 11.45 4.76 -4.49
N GLY A 50 12.56 4.40 -3.86
CA GLY A 50 12.93 3.02 -3.57
C GLY A 50 12.01 2.38 -2.52
N GLN A 51 11.70 3.10 -1.45
CA GLN A 51 10.73 2.67 -0.43
C GLN A 51 9.35 2.41 -1.05
N VAL A 52 8.88 3.31 -1.90
CA VAL A 52 7.58 3.16 -2.57
C VAL A 52 7.60 2.02 -3.59
N SER A 53 8.69 1.86 -4.34
CA SER A 53 8.85 0.75 -5.28
C SER A 53 8.79 -0.61 -4.57
N ARG A 54 9.48 -0.76 -3.44
CA ARG A 54 9.43 -2.00 -2.64
C ARG A 54 8.03 -2.30 -2.11
N LEU A 55 7.33 -1.28 -1.60
CA LEU A 55 5.94 -1.45 -1.14
C LEU A 55 4.99 -1.85 -2.27
N ARG A 56 5.18 -1.30 -3.48
CA ARG A 56 4.42 -1.71 -4.67
C ARG A 56 4.69 -3.16 -5.06
N ALA A 57 5.96 -3.59 -5.03
CA ALA A 57 6.31 -4.98 -5.28
C ALA A 57 5.65 -5.92 -4.26
N THR A 58 5.79 -5.63 -2.96
CA THR A 58 5.14 -6.42 -1.89
C THR A 58 3.62 -6.49 -2.05
N LEU A 59 2.96 -5.39 -2.39
CA LEU A 59 1.52 -5.40 -2.66
C LEU A 59 1.15 -6.22 -3.89
N THR A 60 2.05 -6.38 -4.86
CA THR A 60 1.82 -7.22 -6.05
C THR A 60 1.86 -8.68 -5.65
N ASP A 61 2.90 -9.08 -4.90
CA ASP A 61 3.05 -10.44 -4.40
C ASP A 61 1.86 -10.84 -3.49
N LEU A 62 1.32 -9.89 -2.72
CA LEU A 62 0.15 -10.11 -1.87
C LEU A 62 -1.15 -10.18 -2.68
N GLU A 63 -1.31 -9.33 -3.69
CA GLU A 63 -2.46 -9.34 -4.60
C GLU A 63 -2.63 -10.70 -5.28
N GLU A 64 -1.53 -11.34 -5.69
CA GLU A 64 -1.54 -12.67 -6.32
C GLU A 64 -1.92 -13.81 -5.35
N ARG A 65 -1.87 -13.56 -4.04
CA ARG A 65 -2.10 -14.57 -2.99
C ARG A 65 -3.48 -14.47 -2.33
N VAL A 66 -4.29 -13.49 -2.73
CA VAL A 66 -5.62 -13.24 -2.15
C VAL A 66 -6.68 -13.24 -3.24
N ALA A 67 -7.93 -13.52 -2.87
CA ALA A 67 -9.04 -13.58 -3.81
C ALA A 67 -9.92 -12.32 -3.79
N ASP A 68 -10.69 -12.16 -4.87
CA ASP A 68 -11.87 -11.30 -4.99
C ASP A 68 -11.70 -9.88 -4.44
N HIS A 69 -12.51 -9.54 -3.44
CA HIS A 69 -12.57 -8.21 -2.85
C HIS A 69 -11.24 -7.80 -2.23
N ARG A 70 -10.49 -8.74 -1.63
CA ARG A 70 -9.20 -8.41 -1.03
C ARG A 70 -8.19 -8.04 -2.12
N ALA A 71 -8.12 -8.80 -3.21
CA ALA A 71 -7.25 -8.49 -4.35
C ALA A 71 -7.55 -7.10 -4.93
N ALA A 72 -8.84 -6.77 -5.12
CA ALA A 72 -9.25 -5.45 -5.61
C ALA A 72 -8.79 -4.30 -4.72
N ARG A 73 -8.82 -4.48 -3.38
CA ARG A 73 -8.34 -3.45 -2.44
C ARG A 73 -6.81 -3.30 -2.47
N LEU A 74 -6.07 -4.39 -2.70
CA LEU A 74 -4.61 -4.31 -2.88
C LEU A 74 -4.22 -3.66 -4.20
N ALA A 75 -4.97 -3.92 -5.28
CA ALA A 75 -4.82 -3.23 -6.55
C ALA A 75 -5.04 -1.72 -6.41
N ASP A 76 -6.07 -1.30 -5.67
CA ASP A 76 -6.33 0.12 -5.34
C ASP A 76 -5.15 0.76 -4.59
N ALA A 77 -4.58 0.04 -3.62
CA ALA A 77 -3.41 0.51 -2.87
C ALA A 77 -2.20 0.70 -3.81
N ARG A 78 -1.94 -0.27 -4.68
CA ARG A 78 -0.89 -0.23 -5.71
C ARG A 78 -1.06 0.95 -6.66
N HIS A 79 -2.29 1.22 -7.11
CA HIS A 79 -2.57 2.35 -8.00
C HIS A 79 -2.27 3.70 -7.30
N CYS A 80 -2.61 3.82 -6.01
CA CYS A 80 -2.30 5.02 -5.23
C CYS A 80 -0.79 5.25 -5.11
N LEU A 81 -0.01 4.19 -4.85
CA LEU A 81 1.46 4.29 -4.79
C LEU A 81 2.09 4.57 -6.15
N ALA A 82 1.52 4.05 -7.25
CA ALA A 82 1.96 4.38 -8.59
C ALA A 82 1.72 5.87 -8.94
N ALA A 83 0.58 6.42 -8.51
CA ALA A 83 0.29 7.85 -8.63
C ALA A 83 1.27 8.72 -7.82
N TYR A 84 1.68 8.27 -6.63
CA TYR A 84 2.74 8.93 -5.86
C TYR A 84 4.07 8.93 -6.63
N GLY A 85 4.49 7.79 -7.19
CA GLY A 85 5.75 7.69 -7.96
C GLY A 85 5.79 8.64 -9.16
N ARG A 86 4.71 8.71 -9.94
CA ARG A 86 4.59 9.66 -11.07
C ARG A 86 4.64 11.13 -10.65
N HIS A 87 4.31 11.43 -9.40
CA HIS A 87 4.39 12.80 -8.89
C HIS A 87 5.81 13.16 -8.42
N LEU A 88 6.65 12.18 -8.08
CA LEU A 88 8.05 12.40 -7.72
C LEU A 88 8.94 12.57 -8.95
N ASP A 89 8.63 11.88 -10.05
CA ASP A 89 9.29 12.03 -11.36
C ASP A 89 8.29 12.59 -12.40
N PRO A 90 8.05 13.91 -12.42
CA PRO A 90 7.35 14.54 -13.52
C PRO A 90 8.31 14.61 -14.72
N VAL A 91 8.27 13.57 -15.57
CA VAL A 91 8.89 13.61 -16.90
C VAL A 91 8.19 14.66 -17.76
#